data_AF-A0A503W9Y2-F1
#
_entry.id   AF-A0A503W9Y2-F1
#
_cell.length_a   1.000
_cell.length_b   1.000
_cell.length_c   1.000
_cell.angle_alpha   90.00
_cell.angle_beta   90.00
_cell.angle_gamma   90.00
#
_symmetry.space_group_name_H-M   'P 1'
#
loop_
_entity.id
_entity.type
_entity.pdbx_description
1 polymer ?
#
loop_
_entity_poly.entity_id
_entity_poly.type
_entity_poly.pdbx_seq_one_letter_code
_entity_poly.pdbx_strand_id
1 'polypeptide(L)'
;MKRFFPKACCAAALLALSGCSGWQSALDPKGPAAGELAWLIWFFTALCAAVWMLVMVVLVATLFRRVRTGNDPLVLDLASEHRKMRVVLTAVGVTAAILIGLTLLSFFANRTLAGVGSDEALTVRVTGHQWWWEVRYENAQPSRILTTANEIHIPAGEPVRLLLTSTDVIHSFWVPSLAGKLDLIPGYVNVLDIRADKPGVYRGQCAEFCGAQHANMGTFIIAEPRPQFDAWLDDQLRPAAAPTNAEAKAGADLFLQRPCVMCHRIGGTPAGGTVAPDLTHIASRQTLAAGTLMMSRGNLAAWIADPQGIKPGSHMPVTALNGDELNAIIVYLEGLK
;
A
#
# COMPACT_ATOMS: atom_id res chain seq x y z
N MET A 1 3.37 -48.43 -22.35
CA MET A 1 3.36 -47.56 -21.15
C MET A 1 2.44 -46.37 -21.41
N LYS A 2 1.44 -46.19 -20.55
CA LYS A 2 0.26 -45.32 -20.76
C LYS A 2 0.60 -43.84 -20.54
N ARG A 3 0.04 -42.99 -21.41
CA ARG A 3 0.04 -41.53 -21.38
C ARG A 3 -0.51 -41.01 -20.05
N PHE A 4 0.34 -40.47 -19.16
CA PHE A 4 -0.05 -39.83 -17.90
C PHE A 4 0.32 -38.34 -17.80
N PHE A 5 0.82 -37.73 -18.87
CA PHE A 5 1.40 -36.38 -18.83
C PHE A 5 0.51 -35.14 -19.09
N PRO A 6 -0.73 -35.19 -19.63
CA PRO A 6 -1.42 -33.94 -19.96
C PRO A 6 -2.11 -33.26 -18.77
N LYS A 7 -2.49 -34.00 -17.71
CA LYS A 7 -3.27 -33.43 -16.59
C LYS A 7 -2.42 -32.67 -15.56
N ALA A 8 -1.15 -33.05 -15.38
CA ALA A 8 -0.23 -32.39 -14.44
C ALA A 8 0.22 -31.00 -14.93
N CYS A 9 0.43 -30.82 -16.24
CA CYS A 9 0.74 -29.52 -16.84
C CYS A 9 -0.41 -28.51 -16.71
N CYS A 10 -1.66 -28.94 -16.90
CA CYS A 10 -2.82 -28.06 -16.74
C CYS A 10 -3.03 -27.63 -15.28
N ALA A 11 -2.78 -28.52 -14.32
CA ALA A 11 -2.90 -28.20 -12.89
C ALA A 11 -1.81 -27.22 -12.41
N ALA A 12 -0.57 -27.37 -12.90
CA ALA A 12 0.52 -26.43 -12.62
C ALA A 12 0.29 -25.05 -13.26
N ALA A 13 -0.31 -25.01 -14.46
CA ALA A 13 -0.69 -23.75 -15.12
C ALA A 13 -1.85 -23.03 -14.40
N LEU A 14 -2.81 -23.76 -13.83
CA LEU A 14 -3.92 -23.19 -13.06
C LEU A 14 -3.47 -22.63 -11.70
N LEU A 15 -2.47 -23.25 -11.05
CA LEU A 15 -1.84 -22.70 -9.83
C LEU A 15 -0.97 -21.47 -10.12
N ALA A 16 -0.45 -21.31 -11.34
CA ALA A 16 0.33 -20.15 -11.74
C ALA A 16 -0.52 -18.89 -12.04
N LEU A 17 -1.84 -19.02 -12.19
CA LEU A 17 -2.75 -17.94 -12.59
C LEU A 17 -3.56 -17.32 -11.44
N SER A 18 -3.44 -17.82 -10.20
CA SER A 18 -4.20 -17.30 -9.05
C SER A 18 -3.66 -16.00 -8.44
N GLY A 19 -2.55 -15.46 -8.97
CA GLY A 19 -1.87 -14.26 -8.43
C GLY A 19 -2.35 -12.91 -8.99
N CYS A 20 -3.26 -12.89 -9.96
CA CYS A 20 -3.68 -11.64 -10.61
C CYS A 20 -4.72 -10.84 -9.79
N SER A 21 -5.37 -11.45 -8.81
CA SER A 21 -6.45 -10.86 -8.01
C SER A 21 -6.15 -10.95 -6.52
N GLY A 22 -6.66 -10.02 -5.72
CA GLY A 22 -6.57 -10.11 -4.27
C GLY A 22 -6.62 -8.76 -3.57
N TRP A 23 -6.48 -8.82 -2.25
CA TRP A 23 -6.69 -7.70 -1.33
C TRP A 23 -5.68 -6.55 -1.50
N GLN A 24 -4.50 -6.81 -2.07
CA GLN A 24 -3.40 -5.83 -2.32
C GLN A 24 -2.73 -6.10 -3.69
N SER A 25 -3.51 -6.27 -4.76
CA SER A 25 -2.99 -6.59 -6.10
C SER A 25 -2.81 -5.34 -6.96
N ALA A 26 -1.62 -5.17 -7.56
CA ALA A 26 -1.37 -4.17 -8.61
C ALA A 26 -1.96 -4.57 -9.97
N LEU A 27 -2.37 -5.84 -10.12
CA LEU A 27 -2.96 -6.39 -11.34
C LEU A 27 -4.49 -6.38 -11.33
N ASP A 28 -5.11 -5.93 -10.23
CA ASP A 28 -6.55 -5.73 -10.10
C ASP A 28 -6.87 -4.24 -9.83
N PRO A 29 -6.74 -3.36 -10.85
CA PRO A 29 -6.90 -1.92 -10.68
C PRO A 29 -8.35 -1.54 -10.39
N LYS A 30 -8.50 -0.58 -9.46
CA LYS A 30 -9.79 -0.06 -8.95
C LYS A 30 -9.84 1.48 -9.00
N GLY A 31 -8.88 2.09 -9.67
CA GLY A 31 -8.79 3.53 -9.93
C GLY A 31 -8.08 3.80 -11.26
N PRO A 32 -8.20 5.02 -11.80
CA PRO A 32 -7.68 5.37 -13.13
C PRO A 32 -6.15 5.25 -13.22
N ALA A 33 -5.41 5.71 -12.21
CA ALA A 33 -3.95 5.64 -12.20
C ALA A 33 -3.44 4.19 -12.19
N ALA A 34 -4.01 3.33 -11.34
CA ALA A 34 -3.70 1.90 -11.35
C ALA A 34 -4.11 1.22 -12.68
N GLY A 35 -5.19 1.66 -13.33
CA GLY A 35 -5.63 1.16 -14.63
C GLY A 35 -4.60 1.38 -15.74
N GLU A 36 -4.06 2.60 -15.83
CA GLU A 36 -2.99 2.94 -16.78
C GLU A 36 -1.71 2.13 -16.50
N LEU A 37 -1.33 1.99 -15.22
CA LEU A 37 -0.19 1.18 -14.81
C LEU A 37 -0.39 -0.31 -15.17
N ALA A 38 -1.58 -0.86 -14.92
CA ALA A 38 -1.88 -2.25 -15.24
C ALA A 38 -1.82 -2.52 -16.74
N TRP A 39 -2.32 -1.61 -17.57
CA TRP A 39 -2.18 -1.70 -19.03
C TRP A 39 -0.70 -1.73 -19.45
N LEU A 40 0.10 -0.82 -18.89
CA LEU A 40 1.54 -0.75 -19.17
C LEU A 40 2.25 -2.05 -18.79
N ILE A 41 1.95 -2.59 -17.61
CA ILE A 41 2.50 -3.86 -17.13
C ILE A 41 2.20 -4.97 -18.15
N TRP A 42 0.94 -5.17 -18.54
CA TRP A 42 0.58 -6.23 -19.47
C TRP A 42 1.20 -6.06 -20.86
N PHE A 43 1.25 -4.81 -21.36
CA PHE A 43 1.91 -4.50 -22.63
C PHE A 43 3.39 -4.87 -22.62
N PHE A 44 4.13 -4.41 -21.60
CA PHE A 44 5.55 -4.72 -21.46
C PHE A 44 5.81 -6.21 -21.22
N THR A 45 4.99 -6.87 -20.39
CA THR A 45 5.08 -8.32 -20.18
C THR A 45 4.90 -9.09 -21.49
N ALA A 46 3.90 -8.75 -22.31
CA ALA A 46 3.67 -9.42 -23.59
C ALA A 46 4.85 -9.20 -24.57
N LEU A 47 5.36 -7.97 -24.66
CA LEU A 47 6.51 -7.66 -25.51
C LEU A 47 7.78 -8.40 -25.07
N CYS A 48 8.11 -8.34 -23.78
CA CYS A 48 9.27 -9.04 -23.23
C CYS A 48 9.15 -10.56 -23.38
N ALA A 49 7.96 -11.12 -23.19
CA ALA A 49 7.70 -12.54 -23.42
C ALA A 49 7.92 -12.92 -24.89
N ALA A 50 7.47 -12.10 -25.84
CA ALA A 50 7.67 -12.36 -27.27
C ALA A 50 9.16 -12.36 -27.65
N VAL A 51 9.93 -11.37 -27.17
CA VAL A 51 11.38 -11.30 -27.39
C VAL A 51 12.08 -12.49 -26.75
N TRP A 52 11.74 -12.82 -25.50
CA TRP A 52 12.30 -13.96 -24.81
C TRP A 52 12.02 -15.28 -25.54
N MET A 53 10.78 -15.51 -25.99
CA MET A 53 10.39 -16.68 -26.77
C MET A 53 11.19 -16.79 -28.07
N LEU A 54 11.40 -15.68 -28.79
CA LEU A 54 12.22 -15.66 -30.00
C LEU A 54 13.66 -16.11 -29.71
N VAL A 55 14.28 -15.57 -28.66
CA VAL A 55 15.64 -15.95 -28.26
C VAL A 55 15.70 -17.43 -27.87
N MET A 56 14.71 -17.93 -27.11
CA MET A 56 14.63 -19.33 -26.74
C MET A 56 14.47 -20.25 -27.96
N VAL A 57 13.63 -19.89 -28.93
CA VAL A 57 13.45 -20.66 -30.16
C VAL A 57 14.75 -20.73 -30.96
N VAL A 58 15.47 -19.61 -31.12
CA VAL A 58 16.76 -19.59 -31.81
C VAL A 58 17.79 -20.46 -31.08
N LEU A 59 17.90 -20.35 -29.76
CA LEU A 59 18.81 -21.16 -28.95
C LEU A 59 18.50 -22.65 -29.05
N VAL A 60 17.23 -23.02 -28.94
CA VAL A 60 16.78 -24.41 -29.09
C VAL A 60 17.09 -24.93 -30.49
N ALA A 61 16.80 -24.13 -31.53
CA ALA A 61 17.09 -24.51 -32.91
C ALA A 61 18.59 -24.70 -33.18
N THR A 62 19.48 -23.91 -32.55
CA THR A 62 20.93 -24.09 -32.68
C THR A 62 21.44 -25.30 -31.91
N LEU A 63 20.93 -25.58 -30.71
CA LEU A 63 21.29 -26.77 -29.94
C LEU A 63 20.88 -28.07 -30.66
N PHE A 64 19.73 -28.08 -31.34
CA PHE A 64 19.25 -29.23 -32.09
C PHE A 64 19.82 -29.33 -33.52
N ARG A 65 20.54 -28.32 -34.02
CA ARG A 65 21.27 -28.45 -35.28
C ARG A 65 22.45 -29.39 -35.06
N ARG A 66 22.40 -30.58 -35.70
CA ARG A 66 23.58 -31.45 -35.83
C ARG A 66 24.76 -30.63 -36.39
N VAL A 67 25.84 -30.56 -35.61
CA VAL A 67 27.12 -30.01 -36.06
C VAL A 67 27.56 -30.82 -37.28
N ARG A 68 27.61 -30.18 -38.46
CA ARG A 68 28.28 -30.77 -39.63
C ARG A 68 29.78 -30.75 -39.34
N THR A 69 30.33 -31.87 -38.92
CA THR A 69 31.78 -32.12 -38.90
C THR A 69 32.27 -32.18 -40.34
N GLY A 70 32.84 -31.09 -40.86
CA GLY A 70 33.31 -31.07 -42.24
C GLY A 70 34.21 -29.91 -42.66
N ASN A 71 34.32 -28.83 -41.88
CA ASN A 71 35.19 -27.71 -42.24
C ASN A 71 36.31 -27.52 -41.22
N ASP A 72 37.52 -27.28 -41.75
CA ASP A 72 38.76 -27.05 -41.03
C ASP A 72 38.64 -25.80 -40.13
N PRO A 73 38.81 -25.91 -38.79
CA PRO A 73 38.47 -24.85 -37.84
C PRO A 73 39.32 -23.56 -37.96
N LEU A 74 40.36 -23.55 -38.79
CA LEU A 74 41.32 -22.45 -38.94
C LEU A 74 41.09 -21.58 -40.21
N VAL A 75 40.11 -21.90 -41.06
CA VAL A 75 39.84 -21.12 -42.28
C VAL A 75 38.86 -19.98 -41.98
N LEU A 76 39.34 -18.73 -42.06
CA LEU A 76 38.53 -17.51 -41.93
C LEU A 76 37.62 -17.31 -43.14
N ASP A 77 36.33 -17.67 -43.02
CA ASP A 77 35.29 -17.33 -44.00
C ASP A 77 34.78 -15.89 -43.76
N LEU A 78 35.44 -14.92 -44.41
CA LEU A 78 35.11 -13.50 -44.33
C LEU A 78 33.67 -13.20 -44.80
N ALA A 79 33.12 -13.95 -45.75
CA ALA A 79 31.76 -13.74 -46.24
C ALA A 79 30.71 -14.20 -45.21
N SER A 80 30.99 -15.27 -44.47
CA SER A 80 30.19 -15.69 -43.32
C SER A 80 30.29 -14.70 -42.17
N GLU A 81 31.50 -14.22 -41.85
CA GLU A 81 31.70 -13.18 -40.83
C GLU A 81 30.95 -11.89 -41.13
N HIS A 82 31.05 -11.34 -42.35
CA HIS A 82 30.30 -10.14 -42.74
C HIS A 82 28.77 -10.35 -42.70
N ARG A 83 28.29 -11.58 -42.95
CA ARG A 83 26.87 -11.91 -42.84
C ARG A 83 26.42 -11.95 -41.38
N LYS A 84 27.16 -12.65 -40.51
CA LYS A 84 26.90 -12.69 -39.06
C LYS A 84 26.93 -11.27 -38.48
N MET A 85 27.95 -10.47 -38.85
CA MET A 85 28.10 -9.09 -38.41
C MET A 85 26.90 -8.23 -38.81
N ARG A 86 26.40 -8.34 -40.05
CA ARG A 86 25.18 -7.65 -40.47
C ARG A 86 23.96 -8.08 -39.66
N VAL A 87 23.78 -9.38 -39.42
CA VAL A 87 22.67 -9.88 -38.58
C VAL A 87 22.74 -9.31 -37.17
N VAL A 88 23.92 -9.31 -36.55
CA VAL A 88 24.15 -8.74 -35.21
C VAL A 88 23.83 -7.25 -35.22
N LEU A 89 24.35 -6.50 -36.18
CA LEU A 89 24.17 -5.05 -36.26
C LEU A 89 22.71 -4.66 -36.50
N THR A 90 21.99 -5.42 -37.34
CA THR A 90 20.53 -5.24 -37.52
C THR A 90 19.76 -5.56 -36.24
N ALA A 91 20.07 -6.66 -35.55
CA ALA A 91 19.41 -7.02 -34.30
C ALA A 91 19.63 -5.97 -33.21
N VAL A 92 20.86 -5.44 -33.11
CA VAL A 92 21.20 -4.33 -32.20
C VAL A 92 20.43 -3.07 -32.58
N GLY A 93 20.40 -2.70 -33.86
CA GLY A 93 19.66 -1.54 -34.35
C GLY A 93 18.15 -1.62 -34.06
N VAL A 94 17.53 -2.77 -34.29
CA VAL A 94 16.11 -3.01 -33.97
C VAL A 94 15.87 -2.92 -32.47
N THR A 95 16.73 -3.52 -31.65
CA THR A 95 16.61 -3.45 -30.18
C THR A 95 16.72 -2.01 -29.68
N ALA A 96 17.69 -1.25 -30.19
CA ALA A 96 17.85 0.16 -29.84
C ALA A 96 16.61 0.98 -30.24
N ALA A 97 16.06 0.78 -31.44
CA ALA A 97 14.85 1.46 -31.88
C ALA A 97 13.63 1.13 -31.00
N ILE A 98 13.46 -0.14 -30.61
CA ILE A 98 12.41 -0.57 -29.68
C ILE A 98 12.58 0.13 -28.33
N LEU A 99 13.79 0.13 -27.75
CA LEU A 99 14.06 0.76 -26.46
C LEU A 99 13.81 2.26 -26.47
N ILE A 100 14.18 2.96 -27.56
CA ILE A 100 13.89 4.38 -27.75
C ILE A 100 12.38 4.60 -27.81
N GLY A 101 11.65 3.81 -28.61
CA GLY A 101 10.20 3.89 -28.70
C GLY A 101 9.49 3.67 -27.36
N LEU A 102 9.91 2.65 -26.60
CA LEU A 102 9.38 2.35 -25.26
C LEU A 102 9.70 3.46 -24.25
N THR A 103 10.90 4.03 -24.31
CA THR A 103 11.30 5.16 -23.46
C THR A 103 10.40 6.38 -23.71
N LEU A 104 10.14 6.69 -24.98
CA LEU A 104 9.25 7.80 -25.35
C LEU A 104 7.82 7.53 -24.87
N LEU A 105 7.29 6.33 -25.10
CA LEU A 105 5.95 5.95 -24.63
C LEU A 105 5.83 6.09 -23.11
N SER A 106 6.83 5.58 -22.37
CA SER A 106 6.89 5.69 -20.91
C SER A 106 6.91 7.15 -20.45
N PHE A 107 7.71 8.00 -21.10
CA PHE A 107 7.78 9.42 -20.80
C PHE A 107 6.43 10.13 -20.99
N PHE A 108 5.72 9.87 -22.09
CA PHE A 108 4.42 10.47 -22.34
C PHE A 108 3.35 9.97 -21.36
N ALA A 109 3.33 8.67 -21.06
CA ALA A 109 2.43 8.09 -20.07
C ALA A 109 2.63 8.72 -18.68
N ASN A 110 3.88 8.92 -18.27
CA ASN A 110 4.19 9.54 -16.98
C ASN A 110 3.75 11.01 -16.92
N ARG A 111 3.86 11.74 -18.04
CA ARG A 111 3.40 13.14 -18.13
C ARG A 111 1.88 13.25 -18.00
N THR A 112 1.12 12.31 -18.56
CA THR A 112 -0.34 12.26 -18.39
C THR A 112 -0.75 11.99 -16.95
N LEU A 113 -0.06 11.09 -16.25
CA LEU A 113 -0.34 10.78 -14.84
C LEU A 113 -0.08 11.98 -13.91
N ALA A 114 0.96 12.77 -14.18
CA ALA A 114 1.28 13.96 -13.39
C ALA A 114 0.26 15.12 -13.56
N GLY A 115 -0.61 15.07 -14.57
CA GLY A 115 -1.58 16.13 -14.87
C GLY A 115 -3.00 15.92 -14.30
N VAL A 116 -3.22 14.89 -13.48
CA VAL A 116 -4.57 14.47 -13.02
C VAL A 116 -5.08 15.28 -11.82
N GLY A 117 -4.28 16.18 -11.24
CA GLY A 117 -4.65 16.95 -10.05
C GLY A 117 -5.71 18.02 -10.31
N SER A 118 -6.81 17.98 -9.58
CA SER A 118 -7.82 19.05 -9.54
C SER A 118 -7.65 19.95 -8.32
N ASP A 119 -7.83 21.26 -8.49
CA ASP A 119 -7.76 22.24 -7.38
C ASP A 119 -8.90 22.08 -6.35
N GLU A 120 -9.95 21.33 -6.67
CA GLU A 120 -11.10 21.05 -5.78
C GLU A 120 -11.00 19.71 -5.04
N ALA A 121 -9.86 19.01 -5.11
CA ALA A 121 -9.71 17.70 -4.48
C ALA A 121 -9.68 17.78 -2.95
N LEU A 122 -10.33 16.83 -2.28
CA LEU A 122 -10.14 16.57 -0.85
C LEU A 122 -8.63 16.40 -0.58
N THR A 123 -8.08 17.20 0.34
CA THR A 123 -6.65 17.16 0.68
C THR A 123 -6.45 16.46 2.01
N VAL A 124 -5.67 15.37 1.99
CA VAL A 124 -5.33 14.58 3.17
C VAL A 124 -3.82 14.54 3.33
N ARG A 125 -3.31 15.03 4.45
CA ARG A 125 -1.91 14.85 4.82
C ARG A 125 -1.73 13.51 5.50
N VAL A 126 -0.77 12.73 5.00
CA VAL A 126 -0.36 11.46 5.60
C VAL A 126 1.07 11.62 6.09
N THR A 127 1.26 11.43 7.39
CA THR A 127 2.57 11.49 8.03
C THR A 127 2.99 10.09 8.46
N GLY A 128 4.16 9.65 7.99
CA GLY A 128 4.76 8.38 8.37
C GLY A 128 5.45 8.44 9.74
N HIS A 129 5.13 7.46 10.59
CA HIS A 129 5.79 7.21 11.86
C HIS A 129 6.17 5.72 11.94
N GLN A 130 7.24 5.36 12.64
CA GLN A 130 7.57 3.97 12.96
C GLN A 130 6.57 3.43 14.02
N TRP A 131 5.62 2.53 13.72
CA TRP A 131 5.24 1.96 12.42
C TRP A 131 3.72 2.05 12.24
N TRP A 132 3.23 3.26 11.99
CA TRP A 132 1.84 3.64 11.83
C TRP A 132 1.71 4.93 11.00
N TRP A 133 0.51 5.23 10.53
CA TRP A 133 0.24 6.39 9.68
C TRP A 133 -0.65 7.40 10.40
N GLU A 134 -0.17 8.63 10.59
CA GLU A 134 -1.03 9.74 10.98
C GLU A 134 -1.75 10.28 9.74
N VAL A 135 -3.06 10.48 9.86
CA VAL A 135 -3.93 10.90 8.76
C VAL A 135 -4.64 12.17 9.17
N ARG A 136 -4.37 13.26 8.46
CA ARG A 136 -4.94 14.58 8.74
C ARG A 136 -5.71 15.11 7.53
N TYR A 137 -7.00 15.32 7.68
CA TYR A 137 -7.85 15.96 6.66
C TYR A 137 -7.70 17.47 6.79
N GLU A 138 -7.19 18.11 5.73
CA GLU A 138 -6.98 19.55 5.70
C GLU A 138 -8.28 20.25 5.29
N ASN A 139 -8.57 21.38 5.93
CA ASN A 139 -9.73 22.20 5.60
C ASN A 139 -9.42 23.68 5.86
N ALA A 140 -10.01 24.58 5.05
CA ALA A 140 -9.88 26.02 5.25
C ALA A 140 -10.49 26.48 6.59
N GLN A 141 -11.53 25.78 7.08
CA GLN A 141 -12.12 26.02 8.39
C GLN A 141 -11.41 25.14 9.44
N PRO A 142 -10.75 25.72 10.45
CA PRO A 142 -10.01 24.95 11.46
C PRO A 142 -10.87 23.94 12.23
N SER A 143 -12.16 24.23 12.40
CA SER A 143 -13.14 23.33 13.05
C SER A 143 -13.49 22.10 12.23
N ARG A 144 -13.11 22.06 10.95
CA ARG A 144 -13.34 20.94 10.02
C ARG A 144 -12.07 20.12 9.77
N ILE A 145 -11.00 20.42 10.48
CA ILE A 145 -9.76 19.65 10.43
C ILE A 145 -9.89 18.44 11.34
N LEU A 146 -9.61 17.26 10.79
CA LEU A 146 -9.66 15.99 11.50
C LEU A 146 -8.28 15.34 11.46
N THR A 147 -7.80 14.83 12.60
CA THR A 147 -6.65 13.93 12.66
C THR A 147 -7.11 12.56 13.18
N THR A 148 -6.75 11.51 12.46
CA THR A 148 -6.96 10.11 12.80
C THR A 148 -5.71 9.31 12.42
N ALA A 149 -5.81 7.98 12.38
CA ALA A 149 -4.67 7.12 12.12
C ALA A 149 -5.03 5.86 11.34
N ASN A 150 -4.10 5.42 10.48
CA ASN A 150 -4.07 4.16 9.73
C ASN A 150 -5.21 3.89 8.73
N GLU A 151 -6.40 4.43 8.96
CA GLU A 151 -7.58 4.30 8.10
C GLU A 151 -7.89 5.67 7.46
N ILE A 152 -7.98 5.70 6.14
CA ILE A 152 -8.20 6.90 5.34
C ILE A 152 -9.53 6.73 4.61
N HIS A 153 -10.54 7.49 4.99
CA HIS A 153 -11.84 7.51 4.35
C HIS A 153 -11.84 8.53 3.21
N ILE A 154 -12.43 8.18 2.08
CA ILE A 154 -12.50 9.03 0.89
C ILE A 154 -13.86 8.92 0.19
N PRO A 155 -14.33 9.98 -0.49
CA PRO A 155 -15.47 9.87 -1.39
C PRO A 155 -15.10 9.09 -2.65
N ALA A 156 -15.84 8.01 -2.94
CA ALA A 156 -15.68 7.21 -4.15
C ALA A 156 -16.08 8.03 -5.40
N GLY A 157 -15.32 7.85 -6.48
CA GLY A 157 -15.51 8.54 -7.76
C GLY A 157 -14.83 9.91 -7.86
N GLU A 158 -14.26 10.41 -6.75
CA GLU A 158 -13.65 11.73 -6.67
C GLU A 158 -12.12 11.64 -6.51
N PRO A 159 -11.36 12.62 -7.05
CA PRO A 159 -9.92 12.72 -6.79
C PRO A 159 -9.65 13.17 -5.35
N VAL A 160 -8.68 12.52 -4.71
CA VAL A 160 -8.17 12.87 -3.38
C VAL A 160 -6.67 13.11 -3.48
N ARG A 161 -6.23 14.26 -2.96
CA ARG A 161 -4.83 14.66 -2.93
C ARG A 161 -4.20 14.25 -1.61
N LEU A 162 -3.20 13.38 -1.67
CA LEU A 162 -2.40 13.00 -0.52
C LEU A 162 -1.13 13.86 -0.44
N LEU A 163 -0.95 14.54 0.69
CA LEU A 163 0.30 15.22 1.03
C LEU A 163 1.14 14.30 1.92
N LEU A 164 2.24 13.80 1.39
CA LEU A 164 3.02 12.70 1.94
C LEU A 164 4.32 13.20 2.59
N THR A 165 4.50 12.97 3.89
CA THR A 165 5.72 13.35 4.62
C THR A 165 6.03 12.41 5.79
N SER A 166 7.20 12.52 6.42
CA SER A 166 7.62 11.65 7.52
C SER A 166 8.26 12.46 8.65
N THR A 167 8.12 12.00 9.89
CA THR A 167 8.80 12.58 11.05
C THR A 167 10.06 11.84 11.48
N ASP A 168 10.32 10.64 10.95
CA ASP A 168 11.43 9.80 11.38
C ASP A 168 12.33 9.33 10.21
N VAL A 169 12.01 8.20 9.60
CA VAL A 169 12.76 7.58 8.50
C VAL A 169 11.95 7.67 7.20
N ILE A 170 12.54 7.23 6.09
CA ILE A 170 11.81 7.16 4.83
C ILE A 170 10.77 6.03 4.93
N HIS A 171 9.55 6.33 4.50
CA HIS A 171 8.49 5.35 4.26
C HIS A 171 8.04 5.43 2.80
N SER A 172 7.16 4.54 2.35
CA SER A 172 6.51 4.69 1.05
C SER A 172 5.05 4.30 1.13
N PHE A 173 4.18 5.22 0.73
CA PHE A 173 2.75 5.02 0.75
C PHE A 173 2.35 4.30 -0.53
N TRP A 174 1.75 3.11 -0.40
CA TRP A 174 1.36 2.34 -1.57
C TRP A 174 0.02 1.64 -1.38
N VAL A 175 -0.97 2.00 -2.20
CA VAL A 175 -2.26 1.31 -2.33
C VAL A 175 -2.32 0.77 -3.77
N PRO A 176 -1.83 -0.46 -4.04
CA PRO A 176 -1.55 -0.91 -5.41
C PRO A 176 -2.75 -0.91 -6.34
N SER A 177 -3.94 -1.15 -5.80
CA SER A 177 -5.17 -1.16 -6.58
C SER A 177 -5.66 0.23 -6.98
N LEU A 178 -5.14 1.31 -6.38
CA LEU A 178 -5.58 2.68 -6.67
C LEU A 178 -4.51 3.50 -7.41
N ALA A 179 -3.25 3.38 -7.02
CA ALA A 179 -2.15 4.16 -7.59
C ALA A 179 -0.78 3.49 -7.41
N GLY A 180 0.25 4.08 -8.02
CA GLY A 180 1.64 3.76 -7.74
C GLY A 180 2.06 4.10 -6.30
N LYS A 181 3.27 3.70 -5.92
CA LYS A 181 3.84 4.08 -4.62
C LYS A 181 4.48 5.46 -4.70
N LEU A 182 4.46 6.21 -3.60
CA LEU A 182 5.23 7.44 -3.47
C LEU A 182 5.82 7.56 -2.07
N ASP A 183 7.09 7.97 -2.01
CA ASP A 183 7.87 7.93 -0.78
C ASP A 183 7.54 9.12 0.13
N LEU A 184 7.53 8.87 1.44
CA LEU A 184 7.43 9.88 2.49
C LEU A 184 8.84 10.13 3.01
N ILE A 185 9.39 11.31 2.71
CA ILE A 185 10.79 11.65 3.00
C ILE A 185 10.80 12.73 4.09
N PRO A 186 11.50 12.53 5.22
CA PRO A 186 11.63 13.55 6.25
C PRO A 186 12.13 14.89 5.67
N GLY A 187 11.42 15.98 6.00
CA GLY A 187 11.74 17.33 5.52
C GLY A 187 11.19 17.69 4.13
N TYR A 188 10.53 16.76 3.43
CA TYR A 188 9.89 17.01 2.14
C TYR A 188 8.40 16.63 2.18
N VAL A 189 7.60 17.32 1.36
CA VAL A 189 6.19 16.99 1.13
C VAL A 189 6.03 16.56 -0.31
N ASN A 190 5.80 15.27 -0.51
CA ASN A 190 5.43 14.73 -1.81
C ASN A 190 3.91 14.78 -2.00
N VAL A 191 3.45 14.79 -3.25
CA VAL A 191 2.03 14.85 -3.59
C VAL A 191 1.66 13.64 -4.42
N LEU A 192 0.67 12.88 -3.96
CA LEU A 192 0.09 11.74 -4.67
C LEU A 192 -1.42 11.93 -4.80
N ASP A 193 -1.91 12.04 -6.02
CA ASP A 193 -3.35 12.06 -6.26
C ASP A 193 -3.87 10.62 -6.46
N ILE A 194 -4.91 10.24 -5.70
CA ILE A 194 -5.55 8.93 -5.79
C ILE A 194 -7.05 9.09 -6.08
N ARG A 195 -7.66 8.04 -6.63
CA ARG A 195 -9.12 7.94 -6.79
C ARG A 195 -9.54 6.49 -6.77
N ALA A 196 -10.58 6.18 -6.02
CA ALA A 196 -11.28 4.89 -6.08
C ALA A 196 -12.55 5.04 -6.92
N ASP A 197 -12.72 4.25 -7.98
CA ASP A 197 -13.88 4.37 -8.88
C ASP A 197 -15.18 3.84 -8.29
N LYS A 198 -15.09 2.97 -7.28
CA LYS A 198 -16.25 2.34 -6.63
C LYS A 198 -16.08 2.40 -5.11
N PRO A 199 -17.18 2.36 -4.34
CA PRO A 199 -17.09 2.14 -2.91
C PRO A 199 -16.44 0.79 -2.58
N GLY A 200 -15.67 0.75 -1.50
CA GLY A 200 -14.96 -0.46 -1.06
C GLY A 200 -13.80 -0.16 -0.11
N VAL A 201 -13.18 -1.23 0.38
CA VAL A 201 -11.99 -1.16 1.23
C VAL A 201 -10.78 -1.60 0.43
N TYR A 202 -9.73 -0.77 0.40
CA TYR A 202 -8.51 -1.02 -0.36
C TYR A 202 -7.31 -1.03 0.57
N ARG A 203 -6.53 -2.11 0.53
CA ARG A 203 -5.33 -2.26 1.37
C ARG A 203 -4.16 -1.47 0.82
N GLY A 204 -3.48 -0.72 1.69
CA GLY A 204 -2.20 -0.10 1.39
C GLY A 204 -1.08 -0.51 2.34
N GLN A 205 0.17 -0.54 1.91
CA GLN A 205 1.30 -1.03 2.70
C GLN A 205 2.45 -0.04 2.64
N CYS A 206 3.27 0.02 3.70
CA CYS A 206 4.57 0.65 3.62
C CYS A 206 5.46 -0.09 2.60
N ALA A 207 5.92 0.59 1.56
CA ALA A 207 6.71 0.01 0.48
C ALA A 207 8.19 0.46 0.47
N GLU A 208 8.68 0.99 1.61
CA GLU A 208 10.08 1.31 1.84
C GLU A 208 10.52 0.77 3.21
N PHE A 209 11.68 0.13 3.29
CA PHE A 209 12.09 -0.54 4.52
C PHE A 209 12.34 0.48 5.64
N CYS A 210 11.44 0.52 6.62
CA CYS A 210 11.43 1.51 7.69
C CYS A 210 11.74 0.90 9.08
N GLY A 211 12.33 -0.29 9.12
CA GLY A 211 12.76 -0.95 10.37
C GLY A 211 11.98 -2.22 10.73
N ALA A 212 12.10 -2.65 11.99
CA ALA A 212 11.67 -3.98 12.45
C ALA A 212 10.21 -4.33 12.14
N GLN A 213 9.30 -3.37 12.25
CA GLN A 213 7.86 -3.58 12.01
C GLN A 213 7.40 -3.06 10.64
N HIS A 214 8.31 -2.93 9.68
CA HIS A 214 7.99 -2.53 8.30
C HIS A 214 6.86 -3.36 7.68
N ALA A 215 6.91 -4.69 7.82
CA ALA A 215 5.89 -5.58 7.28
C ALA A 215 4.50 -5.39 7.95
N ASN A 216 4.48 -4.87 9.17
CA ASN A 216 3.27 -4.63 9.97
C ASN A 216 2.82 -3.15 9.93
N MET A 217 3.31 -2.37 8.96
CA MET A 217 2.94 -0.98 8.76
C MET A 217 1.90 -0.84 7.63
N GLY A 218 0.67 -1.24 7.95
CA GLY A 218 -0.45 -1.22 7.04
C GLY A 218 -1.35 0.01 7.15
N THR A 219 -2.06 0.31 6.06
CA THR A 219 -3.16 1.28 6.00
C THR A 219 -4.32 0.71 5.18
N PHE A 220 -5.49 1.33 5.30
CA PHE A 220 -6.66 1.05 4.48
C PHE A 220 -7.25 2.36 3.95
N ILE A 221 -7.62 2.34 2.67
CA ILE A 221 -8.50 3.35 2.08
C ILE A 221 -9.93 2.81 2.13
N ILE A 222 -10.82 3.53 2.80
CA ILE A 222 -12.25 3.23 2.87
C ILE A 222 -12.95 4.21 1.93
N ALA A 223 -13.26 3.75 0.72
CA ALA A 223 -13.99 4.57 -0.25
C ALA A 223 -15.49 4.41 -0.06
N GLU A 224 -16.18 5.52 0.12
CA GLU A 224 -17.60 5.55 0.46
C GLU A 224 -18.35 6.48 -0.50
N PRO A 225 -19.65 6.26 -0.75
CA PRO A 225 -20.48 7.27 -1.41
C PRO A 225 -20.37 8.61 -0.68
N ARG A 226 -20.35 9.73 -1.43
CA ARG A 226 -20.16 11.08 -0.87
C ARG A 226 -21.00 11.39 0.39
N PRO A 227 -22.32 11.10 0.43
CA PRO A 227 -23.11 11.36 1.63
C PRO A 227 -22.68 10.56 2.87
N GLN A 228 -22.14 9.35 2.68
CA GLN A 228 -21.63 8.52 3.78
C GLN A 228 -20.28 9.05 4.28
N PHE A 229 -19.39 9.45 3.37
CA PHE A 229 -18.14 10.12 3.71
C PHE A 229 -18.39 11.43 4.49
N ASP A 230 -19.32 12.27 4.03
CA ASP A 230 -19.65 13.53 4.70
C ASP A 230 -20.21 13.27 6.12
N ALA A 231 -21.11 12.27 6.26
CA ALA A 231 -21.65 11.87 7.55
C ALA A 231 -20.58 11.30 8.50
N TRP A 232 -19.65 10.48 7.97
CA TRP A 232 -18.51 9.98 8.70
C TRP A 232 -17.61 11.13 9.16
N LEU A 233 -17.28 12.08 8.28
CA LEU A 233 -16.43 13.22 8.64
C LEU A 233 -17.08 14.08 9.73
N ASP A 234 -18.37 14.36 9.61
CA ASP A 234 -19.13 15.13 10.61
C ASP A 234 -19.17 14.40 11.97
N ASP A 235 -19.28 13.07 11.96
CA ASP A 235 -19.22 12.23 13.15
C ASP A 235 -17.85 12.30 13.84
N GLN A 236 -16.78 12.12 13.06
CA GLN A 236 -15.39 12.10 13.55
C GLN A 236 -14.86 13.46 14.02
N LEU A 237 -15.52 14.56 13.64
CA LEU A 237 -15.20 15.90 14.14
C LEU A 237 -15.76 16.15 15.55
N ARG A 238 -16.66 15.28 16.05
CA ARG A 238 -17.24 15.44 17.38
C ARG A 238 -16.24 15.01 18.45
N PRO A 239 -16.28 15.62 19.65
CA PRO A 239 -15.51 15.10 20.78
C PRO A 239 -16.01 13.70 21.18
N ALA A 240 -15.15 12.95 21.88
CA ALA A 240 -15.52 11.67 22.47
C ALA A 240 -16.76 11.80 23.35
N ALA A 241 -17.66 10.82 23.23
CA ALA A 241 -18.84 10.74 24.09
C ALA A 241 -18.44 10.50 25.55
N ALA A 242 -19.10 11.20 26.47
CA ALA A 242 -18.86 11.00 27.90
C ALA A 242 -19.27 9.57 28.33
N PRO A 243 -18.48 8.89 29.18
CA PRO A 243 -18.80 7.53 29.64
C PRO A 243 -20.08 7.53 30.48
N THR A 244 -21.03 6.65 30.11
CA THR A 244 -22.36 6.61 30.73
C THR A 244 -22.43 5.65 31.92
N ASN A 245 -21.80 4.48 31.83
CA ASN A 245 -21.81 3.46 32.88
C ASN A 245 -20.60 3.57 33.83
N ALA A 246 -20.69 2.94 35.01
CA ALA A 246 -19.67 3.05 36.06
C ALA A 246 -18.31 2.48 35.64
N GLU A 247 -18.30 1.40 34.87
CA GLU A 247 -17.08 0.74 34.42
C GLU A 247 -16.34 1.57 33.36
N ALA A 248 -17.06 2.16 32.41
CA ALA A 248 -16.52 3.09 31.43
C ALA A 248 -15.97 4.37 32.10
N LYS A 249 -16.60 4.84 33.18
CA LYS A 249 -16.09 5.96 33.98
C LYS A 249 -14.77 5.59 34.67
N ALA A 250 -14.71 4.42 35.31
CA ALA A 250 -13.48 3.91 35.91
C ALA A 250 -12.38 3.73 34.85
N GLY A 251 -12.72 3.24 33.65
CA GLY A 251 -11.81 3.13 32.52
C GLY A 251 -11.27 4.46 32.02
N ALA A 252 -12.13 5.49 31.95
CA ALA A 252 -11.72 6.85 31.59
C ALA A 252 -10.75 7.45 32.63
N ASP A 253 -11.04 7.28 33.93
CA ASP A 253 -10.17 7.72 35.01
C ASP A 253 -8.82 7.01 34.97
N LEU A 254 -8.83 5.68 34.78
CA LEU A 254 -7.61 4.88 34.60
C LEU A 254 -6.81 5.33 33.38
N PHE A 255 -7.46 5.62 32.25
CA PHE A 255 -6.77 6.12 31.05
C PHE A 255 -5.97 7.40 31.35
N LEU A 256 -6.54 8.32 32.15
CA LEU A 256 -5.90 9.57 32.56
C LEU A 256 -4.82 9.39 33.64
N GLN A 257 -4.90 8.34 34.45
CA GLN A 257 -3.93 8.04 35.51
C GLN A 257 -2.76 7.18 35.04
N ARG A 258 -2.92 6.49 33.90
CA ARG A 258 -1.90 5.61 33.30
C ARG A 258 -1.14 6.32 32.18
N PRO A 259 0.03 5.81 31.75
CA PRO A 259 0.86 6.46 30.73
C PRO A 259 0.17 6.68 29.36
N CYS A 260 -0.99 6.07 29.12
CA CYS A 260 -1.79 6.24 27.91
C CYS A 260 -2.02 7.72 27.56
N VAL A 261 -2.37 8.55 28.57
CA VAL A 261 -2.68 9.98 28.42
C VAL A 261 -1.51 10.82 27.87
N MET A 262 -0.27 10.38 28.11
CA MET A 262 0.93 11.10 27.69
C MET A 262 1.20 10.94 26.20
N CYS A 263 0.77 9.83 25.61
CA CYS A 263 1.04 9.49 24.22
C CYS A 263 -0.18 9.71 23.33
N HIS A 264 -1.37 9.38 23.82
CA HIS A 264 -2.60 9.36 23.04
C HIS A 264 -3.52 10.53 23.38
N ARG A 265 -4.20 11.03 22.34
CA ARG A 265 -5.23 12.06 22.44
C ARG A 265 -6.62 11.42 22.45
N ILE A 266 -7.52 12.00 23.24
CA ILE A 266 -8.97 11.76 23.16
C ILE A 266 -9.67 13.13 23.23
N GLY A 267 -10.21 13.57 22.10
CA GLY A 267 -10.90 14.85 21.95
C GLY A 267 -12.05 15.01 22.94
N GLY A 268 -12.16 16.18 23.57
CA GLY A 268 -13.16 16.43 24.61
C GLY A 268 -12.74 16.00 26.03
N THR A 269 -11.53 15.48 26.20
CA THR A 269 -10.97 15.09 27.51
C THR A 269 -9.64 15.81 27.78
N PRO A 270 -9.09 15.72 29.01
CA PRO A 270 -7.73 16.19 29.29
C PRO A 270 -6.61 15.42 28.57
N ALA A 271 -6.91 14.29 27.91
CA ALA A 271 -5.91 13.50 27.18
C ALA A 271 -5.50 14.20 25.87
N GLY A 272 -4.33 14.83 25.90
CA GLY A 272 -3.80 15.64 24.79
C GLY A 272 -2.52 15.12 24.13
N GLY A 273 -2.09 13.89 24.42
CA GLY A 273 -0.84 13.33 23.85
C GLY A 273 -0.90 13.20 22.33
N THR A 274 0.17 13.61 21.64
CA THR A 274 0.26 13.60 20.16
C THR A 274 1.39 12.74 19.61
N VAL A 275 2.04 11.94 20.47
CA VAL A 275 3.15 11.06 20.07
C VAL A 275 2.64 9.77 19.43
N ALA A 276 1.40 9.37 19.75
CA ALA A 276 0.77 8.15 19.30
C ALA A 276 -0.60 8.44 18.64
N PRO A 277 -1.22 7.45 17.96
CA PRO A 277 -2.50 7.63 17.27
C PRO A 277 -3.58 8.31 18.12
N ASP A 278 -4.34 9.23 17.53
CA ASP A 278 -5.56 9.75 18.15
C ASP A 278 -6.54 8.58 18.42
N LEU A 279 -7.16 8.53 19.60
CA LEU A 279 -8.07 7.47 20.02
C LEU A 279 -9.53 7.94 20.21
N THR A 280 -9.85 9.19 19.85
CA THR A 280 -11.17 9.81 20.04
C THR A 280 -12.33 8.95 19.54
N HIS A 281 -12.11 8.28 18.42
CA HIS A 281 -13.07 7.38 17.77
C HIS A 281 -12.45 6.00 17.50
N ILE A 282 -11.61 5.50 18.42
CA ILE A 282 -10.88 4.24 18.16
C ILE A 282 -11.83 3.10 17.79
N ALA A 283 -13.01 2.99 18.40
CA ALA A 283 -13.96 1.90 18.19
C ALA A 283 -14.76 1.98 16.89
N SER A 284 -14.64 3.07 16.11
CA SER A 284 -15.20 3.13 14.75
C SER A 284 -14.29 2.48 13.70
N ARG A 285 -13.02 2.20 14.06
CA ARG A 285 -12.02 1.61 13.16
C ARG A 285 -12.30 0.15 12.86
N GLN A 286 -11.89 -0.30 11.67
CA GLN A 286 -11.95 -1.70 11.27
C GLN A 286 -10.75 -2.51 11.80
N THR A 287 -9.64 -1.84 12.05
CA THR A 287 -8.36 -2.46 12.40
C THR A 287 -7.63 -1.75 13.53
N LEU A 288 -6.68 -2.47 14.12
CA LEU A 288 -5.80 -2.05 15.20
C LEU A 288 -4.33 -2.26 14.78
N ALA A 289 -3.42 -1.56 15.46
CA ALA A 289 -1.98 -1.72 15.30
C ALA A 289 -1.48 -1.58 13.84
N ALA A 290 -1.94 -0.53 13.14
CA ALA A 290 -1.66 -0.28 11.73
C ALA A 290 -2.03 -1.45 10.81
N GLY A 291 -3.24 -1.99 10.98
CA GLY A 291 -3.76 -3.07 10.15
C GLY A 291 -3.26 -4.47 10.48
N THR A 292 -2.56 -4.66 11.60
CA THR A 292 -2.04 -5.98 12.02
C THR A 292 -3.14 -6.85 12.62
N LEU A 293 -4.11 -6.23 13.28
CA LEU A 293 -5.23 -6.90 13.95
C LEU A 293 -6.56 -6.32 13.48
N MET A 294 -7.59 -7.16 13.41
CA MET A 294 -8.98 -6.68 13.24
C MET A 294 -9.47 -6.05 14.55
N MET A 295 -10.28 -5.00 14.46
CA MET A 295 -10.93 -4.41 15.62
C MET A 295 -11.87 -5.43 16.28
N SER A 296 -11.56 -5.79 17.52
CA SER A 296 -12.42 -6.58 18.40
C SER A 296 -11.97 -6.37 19.84
N ARG A 297 -12.85 -6.65 20.80
CA ARG A 297 -12.55 -6.58 22.23
C ARG A 297 -11.27 -7.33 22.60
N GLY A 298 -11.16 -8.58 22.12
CA GLY A 298 -10.02 -9.46 22.42
C GLY A 298 -8.71 -8.95 21.81
N ASN A 299 -8.74 -8.46 20.57
CA ASN A 299 -7.55 -7.90 19.94
C ASN A 299 -7.12 -6.56 20.56
N LEU A 300 -8.09 -5.73 20.96
CA LEU A 300 -7.82 -4.50 21.69
C LEU A 300 -7.17 -4.79 23.05
N ALA A 301 -7.71 -5.77 23.78
CA ALA A 301 -7.14 -6.24 25.03
C ALA A 301 -5.70 -6.76 24.85
N ALA A 302 -5.48 -7.62 23.85
CA ALA A 302 -4.17 -8.18 23.56
C ALA A 302 -3.15 -7.10 23.19
N TRP A 303 -3.56 -6.12 22.36
CA TRP A 303 -2.72 -4.99 21.97
C TRP A 303 -2.29 -4.11 23.14
N ILE A 304 -3.20 -3.82 24.07
CA ILE A 304 -2.91 -3.00 25.25
C ILE A 304 -2.03 -3.77 26.25
N ALA A 305 -2.33 -5.06 26.46
CA ALA A 305 -1.62 -5.91 27.41
C ALA A 305 -0.19 -6.23 26.98
N ASP A 306 0.02 -6.53 25.69
CA ASP A 306 1.33 -6.90 25.15
C ASP A 306 1.55 -6.39 23.71
N PRO A 307 1.79 -5.08 23.54
CA PRO A 307 2.10 -4.52 22.21
C PRO A 307 3.40 -5.10 21.63
N GLN A 308 4.32 -5.56 22.48
CA GLN A 308 5.61 -6.12 22.06
C GLN A 308 5.47 -7.56 21.52
N GLY A 309 4.54 -8.36 22.04
CA GLY A 309 4.19 -9.67 21.49
C GLY A 309 3.53 -9.60 20.11
N ILE A 310 2.80 -8.51 19.82
CA ILE A 310 2.11 -8.31 18.55
C ILE A 310 3.00 -7.61 17.52
N LYS A 311 3.65 -6.51 17.91
CA LYS A 311 4.61 -5.76 17.09
C LYS A 311 5.92 -5.56 17.86
N PRO A 312 6.81 -6.56 17.88
CA PRO A 312 8.11 -6.46 18.56
C PRO A 312 8.92 -5.23 18.16
N GLY A 313 9.33 -4.44 19.14
CA GLY A 313 10.06 -3.20 18.94
C GLY A 313 9.17 -1.98 18.67
N SER A 314 7.83 -2.13 18.64
CA SER A 314 6.92 -0.98 18.55
C SER A 314 7.15 0.02 19.68
N HIS A 315 6.92 1.30 19.40
CA HIS A 315 7.16 2.37 20.39
C HIS A 315 6.05 2.51 21.45
N MET A 316 5.02 1.66 21.41
CA MET A 316 4.04 1.57 22.48
C MET A 316 4.62 0.69 23.61
N PRO A 317 4.87 1.25 24.81
CA PRO A 317 5.43 0.48 25.92
C PRO A 317 4.41 -0.49 26.48
N VAL A 318 4.89 -1.57 27.10
CA VAL A 318 4.04 -2.44 27.92
C VAL A 318 3.63 -1.65 29.16
N THR A 319 2.33 -1.60 29.44
CA THR A 319 1.78 -0.95 30.63
C THR A 319 1.34 -2.01 31.64
N ALA A 320 1.82 -1.89 32.88
CA ALA A 320 1.42 -2.81 33.94
C ALA A 320 -0.02 -2.50 34.36
N LEU A 321 -0.95 -3.34 33.92
CA LEU A 321 -2.37 -3.30 34.25
C LEU A 321 -2.78 -4.65 34.83
N ASN A 322 -3.58 -4.64 35.90
CA ASN A 322 -4.26 -5.87 36.33
C ASN A 322 -5.48 -6.16 35.43
N GLY A 323 -6.09 -7.33 35.58
CA GLY A 323 -7.21 -7.77 34.74
C GLY A 323 -8.41 -6.84 34.78
N ASP A 324 -8.77 -6.33 35.96
CA ASP A 324 -9.93 -5.45 36.14
C ASP A 324 -9.67 -4.06 35.54
N GLU A 325 -8.46 -3.52 35.72
CA GLU A 325 -8.04 -2.25 35.12
C GLU A 325 -8.04 -2.32 33.60
N LEU A 326 -7.48 -3.39 33.03
CA LEU A 326 -7.48 -3.62 31.60
C LEU A 326 -8.92 -3.71 31.08
N ASN A 327 -9.80 -4.44 31.77
CA ASN A 327 -11.20 -4.57 31.38
C ASN A 327 -11.93 -3.23 31.38
N ALA A 328 -11.75 -2.42 32.42
CA ALA A 328 -12.36 -1.09 32.52
C ALA A 328 -11.88 -0.16 31.39
N ILE A 329 -10.57 -0.14 31.10
CA ILE A 329 -10.01 0.63 29.98
C ILE A 329 -10.61 0.17 28.64
N ILE A 330 -10.72 -1.14 28.41
CA ILE A 330 -11.33 -1.67 27.18
C ILE A 330 -12.78 -1.21 27.05
N VAL A 331 -13.59 -1.32 28.12
CA VAL A 331 -14.99 -0.88 28.11
C VAL A 331 -15.10 0.60 27.79
N TYR A 332 -14.20 1.43 28.31
CA TYR A 332 -14.13 2.84 27.96
C TYR A 332 -13.80 3.04 26.48
N LEU A 333 -12.73 2.42 25.97
CA LEU A 333 -12.29 2.57 24.59
C LEU A 333 -13.31 2.04 23.56
N GLU A 334 -14.07 0.99 23.88
CA GLU A 334 -15.17 0.49 23.02
C GLU A 334 -16.33 1.49 22.88
N GLY A 335 -16.48 2.40 23.84
CA GLY A 335 -17.46 3.48 23.81
C GLY A 335 -17.06 4.66 22.93
N LEU A 336 -15.79 4.73 22.51
CA LEU A 336 -15.23 5.82 21.70
C LEU A 336 -15.45 5.57 20.21
N LYS A 337 -16.67 5.86 19.73
CA LYS A 337 -17.08 5.68 18.32
C LYS A 337 -17.20 7.01 17.62
#